data_AF-A0A6G1RU83-F1
#
_entry.id   AF-A0A6G1RU83-F1
#
_cell.length_a   1.000
_cell.length_b   1.000
_cell.length_c   1.000
_cell.angle_alpha   90.00
_cell.angle_beta   90.00
_cell.angle_gamma   90.00
#
_symmetry.space_group_name_H-M   'P 1'
#
loop_
_entity.id
_entity.type
_entity.pdbx_description
1 polymer ?
#
loop_
_entity_poly.entity_id
_entity_poly.type
_entity_poly.pdbx_seq_one_letter_code
_entity_poly.pdbx_strand_id
1 'polypeptide(L)'
;NGKESLKTSGPLHEAISVLVIPQEEDARSSLMYRYIIHEDLLPMIGNNNVLLEEMDSYEWALKSWSQCSKACGGGIQYTKYGCRRKSDNRMVHRNFCDNGKKP
;
A
#
# COMPACT_ATOMS: atom_id res chain seq x y z
N ASN A 1 -11.09 20.43 29.14
CA ASN A 1 -11.53 19.63 27.98
C ASN A 1 -10.32 19.23 27.14
N GLY A 2 -9.53 18.28 27.62
CA GLY A 2 -8.24 17.86 27.05
C GLY A 2 -8.39 16.97 25.81
N LYS A 3 -9.04 17.48 24.75
CA LYS A 3 -9.18 16.76 23.50
C LYS A 3 -7.89 16.87 22.69
N GLU A 4 -7.27 15.73 22.41
CA GLU A 4 -6.10 15.62 21.54
C GLU A 4 -6.51 15.24 20.12
N SER A 5 -5.72 15.65 19.11
CA SER A 5 -5.98 15.27 17.73
C SER A 5 -4.69 15.08 16.94
N LEU A 6 -4.59 13.95 16.25
CA LEU A 6 -3.52 13.63 15.30
C LEU A 6 -4.07 13.68 13.87
N LYS A 7 -3.30 14.26 12.94
CA LYS A 7 -3.63 14.29 11.51
C LYS A 7 -2.35 14.09 10.70
N THR A 8 -2.49 13.43 9.56
CA THR A 8 -1.39 13.23 8.62
C THR A 8 -1.80 13.69 7.22
N SER A 9 -0.83 14.19 6.47
CA SER A 9 -0.96 14.38 5.04
C SER A 9 -0.71 13.03 4.39
N GLY A 10 -1.71 12.47 3.71
CA GLY A 10 -1.54 11.22 2.96
C GLY A 10 -0.71 11.39 1.68
N PRO A 11 -0.37 10.28 0.99
CA PRO A 11 -0.59 8.89 1.39
C PRO A 11 0.37 8.47 2.52
N LEU A 12 -0.06 7.51 3.34
CA LEU A 12 0.82 6.92 4.36
C LEU A 12 1.72 5.87 3.70
N HIS A 13 3.02 5.98 3.94
CA HIS A 13 4.01 5.07 3.37
C HIS A 13 4.31 3.88 4.28
N GLU A 14 4.00 4.00 5.57
CA GLU A 14 4.20 2.98 6.60
C GLU A 14 3.01 2.99 7.57
N ALA A 15 2.85 1.91 8.34
CA ALA A 15 1.79 1.78 9.33
C ALA A 15 1.96 2.79 10.49
N ILE A 16 0.83 3.26 11.03
CA ILE A 16 0.82 4.15 12.21
C ILE A 16 0.21 3.40 13.38
N SER A 17 0.92 3.42 14.52
CA SER A 17 0.42 2.93 15.79
C SER A 17 -0.08 4.09 16.65
N VAL A 18 -1.35 4.07 17.05
CA VAL A 18 -1.94 5.06 17.96
C VAL A 18 -2.04 4.44 19.35
N LEU A 19 -1.32 5.01 20.32
CA LEU A 19 -1.33 4.57 21.71
C LEU A 19 -2.09 5.58 22.58
N VAL A 20 -3.00 5.09 23.41
CA VAL A 20 -3.79 5.91 24.34
C VAL A 20 -3.35 5.56 25.76
N ILE A 21 -2.77 6.52 26.48
CA ILE A 21 -2.27 6.33 27.85
C ILE A 21 -3.09 7.24 28.78
N PRO A 22 -4.03 6.70 29.58
CA PRO A 22 -4.76 7.48 30.57
C PRO A 22 -3.82 7.94 31.70
N GLN A 23 -4.00 9.17 32.18
CA GLN A 23 -3.17 9.73 33.26
C GLN A 23 -3.61 9.25 34.66
N GLU A 24 -4.86 8.84 34.80
CA GLU A 24 -5.45 8.31 36.04
C GLU A 24 -6.02 6.90 35.78
N GLU A 25 -5.99 6.02 36.78
CA GLU A 25 -6.41 4.61 36.66
C GLU A 25 -7.87 4.43 36.22
N ASP A 26 -8.78 5.34 36.62
CA ASP A 26 -10.21 5.29 36.28
C ASP A 26 -10.62 6.22 35.13
N ALA A 27 -9.65 6.82 34.42
CA ALA A 27 -9.95 7.71 33.31
C ALA A 27 -10.46 6.94 32.09
N ARG A 28 -11.74 7.15 31.74
CA ARG A 28 -12.32 6.61 30.49
C ARG A 28 -11.81 7.38 29.28
N SER A 29 -10.91 6.76 28.53
CA SER A 29 -10.45 7.27 27.24
C SER A 29 -11.34 6.76 26.11
N SER A 30 -11.69 7.64 25.17
CA SER A 30 -12.41 7.26 23.94
C SER A 30 -11.58 7.64 22.72
N LEU A 31 -11.50 6.74 21.74
CA LEU A 31 -10.78 6.95 20.49
C LEU A 31 -11.78 7.05 19.34
N MET A 32 -11.76 8.18 18.63
CA MET A 32 -12.52 8.36 17.40
C MET A 32 -11.53 8.57 16.25
N TYR A 33 -11.66 7.77 15.19
CA TYR A 33 -10.80 7.83 14.03
C TYR A 33 -11.61 7.89 12.73
N ARG A 34 -11.03 8.52 11.72
CA ARG A 34 -11.57 8.59 10.36
C ARG A 34 -10.38 8.50 9.41
N TYR A 35 -10.52 7.72 8.36
CA TYR A 35 -9.46 7.45 7.40
C TYR A 35 -10.01 7.40 5.98
N ILE A 36 -9.11 7.44 5.00
CA ILE A 36 -9.40 7.31 3.57
C ILE A 36 -8.56 6.16 3.04
N ILE A 37 -9.17 5.27 2.26
CA ILE A 37 -8.53 4.13 1.60
C ILE A 37 -8.75 4.21 0.10
N HIS A 38 -7.94 3.49 -0.67
CA HIS A 38 -8.15 3.32 -2.10
C HIS A 38 -9.36 2.42 -2.37
N GLU A 39 -10.14 2.71 -3.41
CA GLU A 39 -11.36 1.98 -3.78
C GLU A 39 -11.11 0.48 -4.00
N ASP A 40 -9.94 0.13 -4.54
CA ASP A 40 -9.49 -1.26 -4.74
C ASP A 40 -9.42 -2.10 -3.45
N LEU A 41 -9.40 -1.47 -2.27
CA LEU A 41 -9.36 -2.15 -0.97
C LEU A 41 -10.76 -2.44 -0.41
N LEU A 42 -11.81 -1.83 -0.97
CA LEU A 42 -13.20 -2.02 -0.52
C LEU A 42 -13.72 -3.46 -0.58
N PRO A 43 -13.36 -4.31 -1.58
CA PRO A 43 -13.82 -5.70 -1.64
C PRO A 43 -13.32 -6.56 -0.48
N MET A 44 -12.27 -6.13 0.22
CA MET A 44 -11.60 -6.86 1.30
C MET A 44 -12.05 -6.38 2.69
N ILE A 45 -12.80 -5.27 2.77
CA ILE A 45 -13.28 -4.69 4.03
C ILE A 45 -14.73 -5.09 4.21
N GLY A 46 -14.94 -6.38 4.49
CA GLY A 46 -16.27 -6.91 4.79
C GLY A 46 -16.75 -6.57 6.21
N ASN A 47 -15.83 -6.27 7.12
CA ASN A 47 -16.07 -5.85 8.51
C ASN A 47 -14.89 -4.98 8.96
N ASN A 48 -15.07 -4.09 9.92
CA ASN A 48 -14.04 -3.15 10.45
C ASN A 48 -12.73 -3.81 10.97
N ASN A 49 -12.55 -5.12 10.80
CA ASN A 49 -11.36 -5.89 11.14
C ASN A 49 -10.48 -6.03 9.91
N VAL A 50 -9.58 -5.07 9.73
CA VAL A 50 -8.62 -5.04 8.64
C VAL A 50 -7.30 -5.62 9.13
N LEU A 51 -7.12 -6.94 9.01
CA LEU A 51 -5.78 -7.55 9.11
C LEU A 51 -5.22 -7.68 7.68
N LEU A 52 -4.61 -6.58 7.23
CA LEU A 52 -4.03 -6.35 5.89
C LEU A 52 -2.62 -6.95 5.71
N GLU A 53 -2.08 -7.73 6.65
CA GLU A 53 -0.66 -8.15 6.63
C GLU A 53 -0.23 -8.86 5.34
N GLU A 54 -1.15 -9.56 4.65
CA GLU A 54 -0.86 -10.18 3.35
C GLU A 54 -1.10 -9.26 2.13
N MET A 55 -1.85 -8.16 2.31
CA MET A 55 -2.28 -7.26 1.23
C MET A 55 -1.32 -6.10 0.93
N ASP A 56 -0.47 -5.72 1.88
CA ASP A 56 0.47 -4.59 1.71
C ASP A 56 1.84 -5.00 1.15
N SER A 57 1.99 -6.25 0.74
CA SER A 57 3.22 -6.67 0.08
C SER A 57 3.18 -6.35 -1.41
N TYR A 58 4.07 -5.44 -1.81
CA TYR A 58 4.28 -5.02 -3.20
C TYR A 58 5.62 -5.55 -3.71
N GLU A 59 5.65 -5.96 -4.97
CA GLU A 59 6.87 -6.43 -5.61
C GLU A 59 7.02 -5.91 -7.03
N TRP A 60 8.28 -5.82 -7.46
CA TRP A 60 8.58 -5.60 -8.86
C TRP A 60 8.30 -6.86 -9.67
N ALA A 61 7.38 -6.74 -10.64
CA ALA A 61 7.03 -7.84 -11.53
C ALA A 61 7.11 -7.40 -13.00
N LEU A 62 7.37 -8.36 -13.89
CA LEU A 62 7.37 -8.12 -15.33
C LEU A 62 5.97 -7.67 -15.78
N LYS A 63 5.85 -6.44 -16.28
CA LYS A 63 4.59 -5.88 -16.78
C LYS A 63 4.39 -6.22 -18.25
N SER A 64 5.45 -6.05 -19.05
CA SER A 64 5.40 -6.29 -20.50
C SER A 64 6.81 -6.30 -21.09
N TRP A 65 6.91 -6.68 -22.36
CA TRP A 65 8.11 -6.48 -23.17
C TRP A 65 7.95 -5.23 -24.05
N SER A 66 9.07 -4.61 -24.43
CA SER A 66 9.07 -3.65 -25.54
C SER A 66 8.73 -4.37 -26.85
N GLN A 67 8.39 -3.59 -27.89
CA GLN A 67 8.43 -4.16 -29.24
C GLN A 67 9.85 -4.64 -29.55
N CYS A 68 9.94 -5.74 -30.30
CA CYS A 68 11.21 -6.25 -30.79
C CYS A 68 11.77 -5.29 -31.84
N SER A 69 13.07 -5.02 -31.81
CA SER A 69 13.73 -4.14 -32.79
C SER A 69 13.69 -4.67 -34.22
N LYS A 70 13.42 -5.96 -34.41
CA LYS A 70 13.29 -6.62 -35.72
C LYS A 70 12.13 -7.60 -35.72
N ALA A 71 11.48 -7.75 -36.86
CA ALA A 71 10.42 -8.74 -37.06
C ALA A 71 10.96 -10.19 -37.08
N CYS A 72 12.20 -10.42 -37.54
CA CYS A 72 12.85 -11.73 -37.57
C CYS A 72 14.39 -11.63 -37.48
N GLY A 73 15.05 -12.76 -37.20
CA GLY A 73 16.52 -12.86 -37.25
C GLY A 73 17.26 -12.32 -36.02
N GLY A 74 16.70 -12.49 -34.82
CA GLY A 74 17.38 -12.15 -33.55
C GLY A 74 17.40 -10.65 -33.25
N GLY A 75 16.22 -10.04 -33.11
CA GLY A 75 16.09 -8.67 -32.61
C GLY A 75 16.28 -8.56 -31.09
N ILE A 76 16.27 -7.34 -30.58
CA ILE A 76 16.41 -7.02 -29.15
C ILE A 76 15.06 -6.53 -28.63
N GLN A 77 14.70 -6.95 -27.43
CA GLN A 77 13.57 -6.43 -26.67
C GLN A 77 13.98 -6.18 -25.22
N TYR A 78 13.32 -5.22 -24.58
CA TYR A 78 13.59 -4.82 -23.20
C TYR A 78 12.41 -5.18 -22.31
N THR A 79 12.69 -5.67 -21.10
CA THR A 79 11.66 -5.89 -20.08
C THR A 79 11.19 -4.57 -19.50
N LYS A 80 9.87 -4.42 -19.35
CA LYS A 80 9.26 -3.32 -18.63
C LYS A 80 8.70 -3.86 -17.32
N TYR A 81 9.29 -3.47 -16.21
CA TYR A 81 8.82 -3.82 -14.86
C TYR A 81 7.79 -2.81 -14.35
N GLY A 82 6.81 -3.31 -13.61
CA GLY A 82 5.82 -2.54 -12.87
C GLY A 82 5.75 -2.99 -11.41
N CYS A 83 5.12 -2.17 -10.58
CA CYS A 83 4.82 -2.56 -9.21
C CYS A 83 3.55 -3.40 -9.19
N ARG A 84 3.60 -4.57 -8.57
CA ARG A 84 2.49 -5.53 -8.48
C ARG A 84 2.13 -5.77 -7.02
N ARG A 85 0.85 -5.72 -6.69
CA ARG A 85 0.33 -6.15 -5.39
C ARG A 85 0.29 -7.68 -5.34
N LYS A 86 0.85 -8.29 -4.30
CA LYS A 86 0.95 -9.76 -4.21
C LYS A 86 -0.39 -10.45 -3.95
N SER A 87 -1.33 -9.79 -3.26
CA SER A 87 -2.61 -10.41 -2.89
C SER A 87 -3.50 -10.74 -4.08
N ASP A 88 -3.55 -9.89 -5.10
CA ASP A 88 -4.41 -10.05 -6.29
C ASP A 88 -3.64 -10.05 -7.62
N ASN A 89 -2.32 -9.97 -7.57
CA ASN A 89 -1.43 -9.85 -8.72
C ASN A 89 -1.72 -8.64 -9.63
N ARG A 90 -2.43 -7.61 -9.15
CA ARG A 90 -2.72 -6.42 -9.94
C ARG A 90 -1.53 -5.48 -10.01
N MET A 91 -1.33 -4.89 -11.19
CA MET A 91 -0.35 -3.83 -11.39
C MET A 91 -0.88 -2.53 -10.78
N VAL A 92 -0.10 -1.93 -9.89
CA VAL A 92 -0.42 -0.70 -9.16
C VAL A 92 0.58 0.41 -9.49
N HIS A 93 0.40 1.59 -8.89
CA HIS A 93 1.30 2.71 -9.07
C HIS A 93 2.74 2.36 -8.63
N ARG A 94 3.74 2.84 -9.37
CA ARG A 94 5.16 2.51 -9.15
C ARG A 94 5.66 2.83 -7.74
N ASN A 95 5.11 3.88 -7.11
CA ASN A 95 5.55 4.38 -5.80
C ASN A 95 5.30 3.42 -4.64
N PHE A 96 4.46 2.38 -4.83
CA PHE A 96 4.26 1.35 -3.81
C PHE A 96 5.43 0.36 -3.72
N CYS A 97 6.29 0.31 -4.74
CA CYS A 97 7.50 -0.51 -4.74
C CYS A 97 8.73 0.37 -4.52
N ASP A 98 9.67 -0.13 -3.71
CA ASP A 98 10.96 0.50 -3.50
C ASP A 98 11.76 0.59 -4.82
N ASN A 99 12.04 1.81 -5.27
CA ASN A 99 12.80 2.04 -6.50
C ASN A 99 14.23 1.50 -6.45
N GLY A 100 14.82 1.36 -5.25
CA GLY A 100 16.14 0.76 -5.06
C GLY A 100 16.16 -0.76 -5.28
N LYS A 101 14.99 -1.41 -5.23
CA LYS A 101 14.83 -2.85 -5.47
C LYS A 101 14.31 -3.18 -6.86
N LYS A 102 14.29 -2.19 -7.76
CA LYS A 102 13.86 -2.42 -9.15
C LYS A 102 14.90 -3.30 -9.87
N PRO A 103 14.48 -4.43 -10.48
CA PRO A 103 15.34 -5.23 -11.37
C PRO A 103 15.77 -4.44 -12.61
#